data_AF-A0A2V7IA69-F1
#
_entry.id   AF-A0A2V7IA69-F1
#
_cell.length_a   1.000
_cell.length_b   1.000
_cell.length_c   1.000
_cell.angle_alpha   90.00
_cell.angle_beta   90.00
_cell.angle_gamma   90.00
#
_symmetry.space_group_name_H-M   'P 1'
#
loop_
_entity.id
_entity.type
_entity.pdbx_description
1 polymer ?
#
loop_
_entity_poly.entity_id
_entity_poly.type
_entity_poly.pdbx_seq_one_letter_code
_entity_poly.pdbx_strand_id
1 'polypeptide(L)'
;MPHVQYWARVRAGMDCPLRRGAWYRVVELTPGETVLEVNSRLLRVPRAFLQILPLRPPMWSLVRRRPDDAAPAAEDGKYAVCPSCCERSPVVDSASTLRCRRCGAVSAIAWSDSPWRAFEVLPGRPAAGALARARAVALRALATAFGLRP
;
A
#
# COMPACT_ATOMS: atom_id res chain seq x y z
N MET A 1 -9.19 18.80 -18.04
CA MET A 1 -8.00 18.16 -17.44
C MET A 1 -8.50 17.01 -16.57
N PRO A 2 -8.16 15.74 -16.82
CA PRO A 2 -8.53 14.67 -15.90
C PRO A 2 -7.91 14.97 -14.54
N HIS A 3 -8.73 15.05 -13.49
CA HIS A 3 -8.24 15.19 -12.14
C HIS A 3 -7.49 13.90 -11.76
N VAL A 4 -6.20 14.02 -11.43
CA VAL A 4 -5.41 12.88 -10.95
C VAL A 4 -5.99 12.42 -9.61
N GLN A 5 -6.51 11.19 -9.57
CA GLN A 5 -7.02 10.60 -8.34
C GLN A 5 -5.86 10.02 -7.52
N TYR A 6 -5.60 10.63 -6.36
CA TYR A 6 -4.60 10.14 -5.42
C TYR A 6 -5.17 9.06 -4.50
N TRP A 7 -4.29 8.17 -4.05
CA TRP A 7 -4.58 7.07 -3.13
C TRP A 7 -3.58 7.09 -1.99
N ALA A 8 -4.04 6.79 -0.78
CA ALA A 8 -3.22 6.80 0.42
C ALA A 8 -3.25 5.47 1.15
N ARG A 9 -2.10 5.06 1.69
CA ARG A 9 -1.95 3.93 2.60
C ARG A 9 -1.19 4.39 3.83
N VAL A 10 -1.54 3.88 5.01
CA VAL A 10 -0.77 4.15 6.24
C VAL A 10 0.65 3.58 6.15
N ARG A 11 1.64 4.36 6.58
CA ARG A 11 3.04 3.94 6.68
C ARG A 11 3.23 2.90 7.78
N ALA A 12 4.26 2.06 7.64
CA ALA A 12 4.66 1.14 8.69
C ALA A 12 5.03 1.92 9.97
N GLY A 13 4.68 1.36 11.13
CA GLY A 13 5.02 1.95 12.44
C GLY A 13 4.11 3.09 12.93
N MET A 14 3.28 3.68 12.05
CA MET A 14 2.35 4.74 12.47
C MET A 14 1.12 4.15 13.15
N ASP A 15 0.69 4.72 14.27
CA ASP A 15 -0.59 4.38 14.88
C ASP A 15 -1.70 5.23 14.26
N CYS A 16 -2.72 4.57 13.74
CA CYS A 16 -3.73 5.20 12.91
C CYS A 16 -4.96 4.27 12.82
N PRO A 17 -6.19 4.81 12.86
CA PRO A 17 -7.42 4.01 12.71
C PRO A 17 -7.59 3.35 11.34
N LEU A 18 -6.71 3.64 10.37
CA LEU A 18 -6.75 3.01 9.05
C LEU A 18 -6.27 1.56 9.11
N ARG A 19 -6.95 0.69 8.37
CA ARG A 19 -6.45 -0.67 8.10
C ARG A 19 -5.07 -0.60 7.42
N ARG A 20 -4.04 -1.09 8.11
CA ARG A 20 -2.70 -1.29 7.52
C ARG A 20 -2.79 -2.11 6.24
N GLY A 21 -2.07 -1.70 5.20
CA GLY A 21 -2.09 -2.36 3.89
C GLY A 21 -3.17 -1.86 2.91
N ALA A 22 -4.24 -1.21 3.39
CA ALA A 22 -5.31 -0.73 2.51
C ALA A 22 -4.96 0.61 1.85
N TRP A 23 -5.35 0.76 0.58
CA TRP A 23 -5.29 2.02 -0.16
C TRP A 23 -6.67 2.68 -0.19
N TYR A 24 -6.75 3.91 0.28
CA TYR A 24 -7.96 4.73 0.37
C TYR A 24 -7.91 5.87 -0.62
N ARG A 25 -9.07 6.26 -1.14
CA ARG A 25 -9.21 7.39 -2.05
C ARG A 25 -8.93 8.69 -1.28
N VAL A 26 -8.04 9.52 -1.81
CA VAL A 26 -7.79 10.86 -1.27
C VAL A 26 -8.84 11.81 -1.83
N VAL A 27 -9.59 12.46 -0.95
CA VAL A 27 -10.62 13.45 -1.27
C VAL A 27 -10.05 14.86 -1.22
N GLU A 28 -9.20 15.12 -0.22
CA GLU A 28 -8.50 16.40 -0.05
C GLU A 28 -7.05 16.14 0.36
N LEU A 29 -6.13 16.93 -0.20
CA LEU A 29 -4.70 16.83 0.07
C LEU A 29 -4.12 18.20 0.38
N THR A 30 -3.70 18.42 1.62
CA THR A 30 -3.00 19.63 2.07
C THR A 30 -1.58 19.29 2.54
N PRO A 31 -0.71 20.28 2.80
CA PRO A 31 0.64 20.01 3.30
C PRO A 31 0.67 19.28 4.65
N GLY A 32 -0.29 19.55 5.54
CA GLY A 32 -0.33 18.95 6.89
C GLY A 32 -1.29 17.78 7.03
N GLU A 33 -2.42 17.83 6.33
CA GLU A 33 -3.55 16.90 6.52
C GLU A 33 -4.01 16.28 5.21
N THR A 34 -4.65 15.13 5.31
CA THR A 34 -5.29 14.46 4.18
C THR A 34 -6.68 13.99 4.58
N VAL A 35 -7.68 14.20 3.72
CA VAL A 35 -9.02 13.65 3.90
C VAL A 35 -9.15 12.41 3.03
N LEU A 36 -9.46 11.28 3.66
CA LEU A 36 -9.60 9.98 3.01
C LEU A 36 -11.05 9.51 3.02
N GLU A 37 -11.48 8.86 1.96
CA GLU A 37 -12.74 8.12 1.94
C GLU A 37 -12.50 6.68 2.44
N VAL A 38 -13.09 6.36 3.59
CA VAL A 38 -12.96 5.09 4.31
C VAL A 38 -14.35 4.55 4.59
N ASN A 39 -14.74 3.43 3.95
CA ASN A 39 -16.08 2.84 4.11
C ASN A 39 -17.23 3.88 3.98
N SER A 40 -17.17 4.69 2.92
CA SER A 40 -18.13 5.78 2.64
C SER A 40 -18.17 6.90 3.69
N ARG A 41 -17.14 7.01 4.53
CA ARG A 41 -16.97 8.11 5.50
C ARG A 41 -15.70 8.89 5.19
N LEU A 42 -15.68 10.17 5.53
CA LEU A 42 -14.49 11.01 5.41
C LEU A 42 -13.69 10.97 6.71
N LEU A 43 -12.38 10.71 6.59
CA LEU A 43 -11.47 10.65 7.73
C LEU A 43 -10.26 11.56 7.50
N ARG A 44 -10.01 12.46 8.45
CA ARG A 44 -8.82 13.30 8.48
C ARG A 44 -7.65 12.51 9.08
N VAL A 45 -6.52 12.50 8.38
CA VAL A 45 -5.30 11.82 8.80
C VAL A 45 -4.10 12.70 8.47
N PRO A 46 -3.14 12.87 9.40
CA PRO A 46 -1.93 13.64 9.15
C PRO A 46 -1.20 13.13 7.91
N ARG A 47 -0.81 14.03 7.01
CA ARG A 47 -0.14 13.67 5.75
C ARG A 47 1.14 12.87 5.99
N ALA A 48 1.86 13.18 7.08
CA ALA A 48 3.07 12.49 7.48
C ALA A 48 2.87 10.98 7.74
N PHE A 49 1.65 10.55 8.06
CA PHE A 49 1.33 9.15 8.39
C PHE A 49 1.13 8.31 7.12
N LEU A 50 1.03 8.95 5.96
CA LEU A 50 0.54 8.35 4.73
C LEU A 50 1.63 8.24 3.67
N GLN A 51 1.61 7.11 2.96
CA GLN A 51 2.21 6.95 1.64
C GLN A 51 1.12 7.30 0.62
N ILE A 52 1.39 8.24 -0.28
CA ILE A 52 0.40 8.75 -1.24
C ILE A 52 0.91 8.56 -2.67
N LEU A 53 0.07 7.97 -3.53
CA LEU A 53 0.36 7.67 -4.93
C LEU A 53 -0.73 8.22 -5.85
N PRO A 54 -0.41 8.58 -7.11
CA PRO A 54 -1.40 9.03 -8.10
C PRO A 54 -2.22 7.89 -8.71
N LEU A 55 -2.17 6.69 -8.13
CA LEU A 55 -2.90 5.50 -8.55
C LEU A 55 -3.03 4.52 -7.39
N ARG A 56 -4.01 3.62 -7.48
CA ARG A 56 -4.16 2.50 -6.54
C ARG A 56 -3.35 1.30 -7.04
N PRO A 57 -2.30 0.85 -6.34
CA PRO A 57 -1.55 -0.33 -6.78
C PRO A 57 -2.48 -1.54 -6.94
N PRO A 58 -2.50 -2.21 -8.10
CA PRO A 58 -3.41 -3.33 -8.39
C PRO A 58 -2.86 -4.66 -7.84
N MET A 59 -2.31 -4.63 -6.63
CA MET A 59 -1.61 -5.77 -6.02
C MET A 59 -1.93 -5.86 -4.53
N TRP A 60 -1.92 -7.08 -4.00
CA TRP A 60 -2.13 -7.30 -2.58
C TRP A 60 -1.03 -6.68 -1.75
N SER A 61 -1.38 -5.86 -0.77
CA SER A 61 -0.39 -5.32 0.18
C SER A 61 -0.10 -6.34 1.27
N LEU A 62 1.15 -6.79 1.37
CA LEU A 62 1.63 -7.65 2.45
C LEU A 62 1.91 -6.81 3.71
N VAL A 63 1.32 -7.19 4.84
CA VAL A 63 1.47 -6.52 6.13
C VAL A 63 2.08 -7.51 7.11
N ARG A 64 3.16 -7.12 7.78
CA ARG A 64 3.68 -7.82 8.96
C ARG A 64 3.00 -7.23 10.20
N ARG A 65 2.46 -8.08 11.08
CA ARG A 65 1.96 -7.71 12.41
C ARG A 65 3.13 -7.22 13.25
N ARG A 66 2.86 -6.24 14.12
CA ARG A 66 3.83 -5.80 15.12
C ARG A 66 3.91 -6.88 16.19
N PRO A 67 5.09 -7.11 16.82
CA PRO A 67 5.22 -8.06 17.93
C PRO A 67 4.25 -7.83 19.10
N ASP A 68 3.77 -6.59 19.27
CA ASP A 68 2.80 -6.17 20.32
C ASP A 68 1.33 -6.41 19.96
N ASP A 69 1.01 -6.82 18.72
CA ASP A 69 -0.37 -7.09 18.33
C ASP A 69 -0.79 -8.43 18.96
N ALA A 70 -1.53 -8.39 20.09
CA ALA A 70 -1.96 -9.50 20.95
C ALA A 70 -2.81 -10.60 20.27
N ALA A 71 -2.31 -11.24 19.22
CA ALA A 71 -2.94 -12.36 18.54
C ALA A 71 -2.11 -13.65 18.74
N PRO A 72 -2.75 -14.82 18.89
CA PRO A 72 -2.06 -16.07 19.20
C PRO A 72 -1.04 -16.47 18.12
N ALA A 73 0.09 -17.01 18.58
CA ALA A 73 1.36 -17.25 17.89
C ALA A 73 1.33 -18.27 16.72
N ALA A 74 0.15 -18.63 16.19
CA ALA A 74 -0.02 -19.76 15.26
C ALA A 74 -0.16 -19.36 13.77
N GLU A 75 -0.29 -18.08 13.43
CA GLU A 75 -0.18 -17.59 12.04
C GLU A 75 1.14 -16.84 11.89
N ASP A 76 1.84 -16.97 10.75
CA ASP A 76 3.17 -16.41 10.39
C ASP A 76 3.30 -14.87 10.43
N GLY A 77 2.64 -14.19 11.36
CA GLY A 77 2.77 -12.76 11.64
C GLY A 77 2.44 -11.87 10.45
N LYS A 78 1.83 -12.39 9.38
CA LYS A 78 1.60 -11.64 8.14
C LYS A 78 0.22 -11.89 7.55
N TYR A 79 -0.31 -10.88 6.91
CA TYR A 79 -1.55 -10.97 6.14
C TYR A 79 -1.46 -10.09 4.89
N ALA A 80 -2.28 -10.40 3.89
CA ALA A 80 -2.41 -9.59 2.70
C ALA A 80 -3.72 -8.80 2.72
N VAL A 81 -3.71 -7.62 2.09
CA VAL A 81 -4.90 -6.78 1.93
C VAL A 81 -5.25 -6.64 0.46
N CYS A 82 -6.49 -6.97 0.11
CA CYS A 82 -6.99 -6.98 -1.26
C CYS A 82 -6.94 -5.57 -1.87
N PRO A 83 -6.37 -5.41 -3.07
CA PRO A 83 -6.28 -4.11 -3.75
C PRO A 83 -7.63 -3.60 -4.26
N SER A 84 -8.69 -4.42 -4.29
CA SER A 84 -10.00 -4.01 -4.79
C SER A 84 -10.94 -3.62 -3.65
N CYS A 85 -11.09 -4.49 -2.64
CA CYS A 85 -12.10 -4.32 -1.58
C CYS A 85 -11.53 -4.18 -0.16
N CYS A 86 -10.20 -4.11 -0.01
CA CYS A 86 -9.52 -4.00 1.29
C CYS A 86 -9.72 -5.18 2.26
N GLU A 87 -10.24 -6.30 1.77
CA GLU A 87 -10.41 -7.53 2.55
C GLU A 87 -9.06 -8.12 2.96
N ARG A 88 -8.97 -8.65 4.19
CA ARG A 88 -7.77 -9.35 4.66
C ARG A 88 -7.79 -10.80 4.20
N SER A 89 -6.62 -11.34 3.90
CA SER A 89 -6.44 -12.77 3.66
C SER A 89 -5.17 -13.25 4.35
N PRO A 90 -5.16 -14.48 4.89
CA PRO A 90 -3.91 -15.15 5.20
C PRO A 90 -3.09 -15.30 3.91
N VAL A 91 -1.77 -15.32 4.07
CA VAL A 91 -0.82 -15.46 2.96
C VAL A 91 -0.13 -16.80 3.09
N VAL A 92 -0.20 -17.60 2.04
CA VAL A 92 0.61 -18.81 1.91
C VAL A 92 1.95 -18.40 1.32
N ASP A 93 3.05 -18.78 1.96
CA ASP A 93 4.38 -18.54 1.44
C ASP A 93 4.54 -19.21 0.07
N SER A 94 5.21 -18.52 -0.86
CA SER A 94 5.45 -18.87 -2.28
C SER A 94 4.39 -18.48 -3.32
N ALA A 95 3.17 -18.09 -2.93
CA ALA A 95 2.15 -17.72 -3.93
C ALA A 95 2.47 -16.36 -4.61
N SER A 96 2.51 -16.31 -5.93
CA SER A 96 2.73 -15.05 -6.69
C SER A 96 1.44 -14.23 -6.87
N THR A 97 0.28 -14.88 -6.78
CA THR A 97 -1.05 -14.25 -6.90
C THR A 97 -2.01 -14.78 -5.83
N LEU A 98 -3.08 -14.02 -5.56
CA LEU A 98 -4.11 -14.42 -4.60
C LEU A 98 -5.49 -13.99 -5.08
N ARG A 99 -6.48 -14.88 -4.88
CA ARG A 99 -7.90 -14.61 -5.15
C ARG A 99 -8.60 -14.09 -3.90
N CYS A 100 -9.31 -12.98 -4.02
CA CYS A 100 -10.05 -12.42 -2.90
C CYS A 100 -11.32 -13.22 -2.63
N ARG A 101 -11.50 -13.66 -1.37
CA ARG A 101 -12.71 -14.40 -0.95
C ARG A 101 -13.98 -13.54 -0.95
N ARG A 102 -13.85 -12.21 -0.85
CA ARG A 102 -14.98 -11.28 -0.81
C ARG A 102 -15.39 -10.77 -2.19
N CYS A 103 -14.46 -10.24 -2.97
CA CYS A 103 -14.79 -9.65 -4.28
C CYS A 103 -14.38 -10.51 -5.48
N GLY A 104 -13.77 -11.68 -5.26
CA GLY A 104 -13.38 -12.61 -6.32
C GLY A 104 -12.16 -12.20 -7.16
N ALA A 105 -11.66 -10.96 -7.05
CA ALA A 105 -10.54 -10.45 -7.82
C ALA A 105 -9.25 -11.26 -7.60
N VAL A 106 -8.52 -11.52 -8.68
CA VAL A 106 -7.20 -12.17 -8.66
C VAL A 106 -6.15 -11.11 -8.96
N SER A 107 -5.12 -11.01 -8.12
CA SER A 107 -4.06 -10.01 -8.28
C SER A 107 -2.74 -10.54 -7.76
N ALA A 108 -1.64 -9.99 -8.26
CA ALA A 108 -0.30 -10.30 -7.77
C ALA A 108 -0.15 -9.90 -6.30
N ILE A 109 0.69 -10.63 -5.55
CA ILE A 109 1.06 -10.28 -4.18
C ILE A 109 2.28 -9.36 -4.21
N ALA A 110 2.20 -8.23 -3.51
CA ALA A 110 3.31 -7.29 -3.35
C ALA A 110 4.37 -7.85 -2.38
N TRP A 111 5.11 -8.86 -2.80
CA TRP A 111 6.27 -9.35 -2.08
C TRP A 111 7.41 -8.31 -2.07
N SER A 112 8.47 -8.61 -1.33
CA SER A 112 9.61 -7.72 -1.06
C SER A 112 10.31 -7.15 -2.30
N ASP A 113 10.07 -7.72 -3.47
CA ASP A 113 10.60 -7.39 -4.79
C ASP A 113 9.62 -6.63 -5.69
N SER A 114 8.38 -6.39 -5.25
CA SER A 114 7.39 -5.72 -6.10
C SER A 114 7.79 -4.27 -6.41
N PRO A 115 7.59 -3.78 -7.65
CA PRO A 115 8.00 -2.42 -8.04
C PRO A 115 7.39 -1.32 -7.16
N TRP A 116 6.23 -1.58 -6.57
CA TRP A 116 5.52 -0.64 -5.71
C TRP A 116 6.18 -0.45 -4.33
N ARG A 117 7.12 -1.33 -3.94
CA ARG A 117 7.96 -1.11 -2.75
C ARG A 117 8.93 0.04 -2.89
N ALA A 118 9.24 0.47 -4.12
CA ALA A 118 10.03 1.68 -4.33
C ALA A 118 9.41 2.94 -3.69
N PHE A 119 8.09 2.90 -3.44
CA PHE A 119 7.36 3.97 -2.78
C PHE A 119 7.20 3.76 -1.26
N GLU A 120 7.59 2.59 -0.73
CA GLU A 120 7.62 2.35 0.71
C GLU A 120 8.76 3.15 1.32
N VAL A 121 8.44 4.00 2.29
CA VAL A 121 9.47 4.69 3.08
C VAL A 121 9.88 3.76 4.21
N LEU A 122 11.04 3.13 4.04
CA LEU A 122 11.67 2.35 5.09
C LEU A 122 12.35 3.30 6.09
N PRO A 123 12.27 3.04 7.40
CA PRO A 123 13.03 3.80 8.39
C PRO A 123 14.53 3.57 8.20
N GLY A 124 15.34 4.61 8.49
CA GLY A 124 16.80 4.55 8.43
C GLY A 124 17.41 5.28 7.23
N ARG A 125 18.75 5.40 7.23
CA ARG A 125 19.50 6.00 6.12
C ARG A 125 19.55 5.00 4.96
N PRO A 126 19.08 5.37 3.75
CA PRO A 126 19.17 4.47 2.61
C PRO A 126 20.64 4.19 2.27
N ALA A 127 20.95 2.96 1.88
CA ALA A 127 22.24 2.61 1.33
C ALA A 127 22.55 3.47 0.08
N ALA A 128 23.84 3.67 -0.22
CA ALA A 128 24.25 4.44 -1.39
C ALA A 128 23.58 3.90 -2.68
N GLY A 129 23.05 4.82 -3.49
CA GLY A 129 22.33 4.49 -4.72
C GLY A 129 20.94 3.86 -4.55
N ALA A 130 20.48 3.55 -3.33
CA ALA A 130 19.17 2.94 -3.12
C ALA A 130 18.03 3.88 -3.56
N LEU A 131 18.15 5.18 -3.30
CA LEU A 131 17.17 6.19 -3.75
C LEU A 131 17.10 6.29 -5.28
N ALA A 132 18.24 6.24 -5.97
CA ALA A 132 18.29 6.29 -7.43
C ALA A 132 17.63 5.04 -8.06
N ARG A 133 17.93 3.85 -7.52
CA ARG A 133 17.27 2.60 -7.93
C ARG A 133 15.77 2.64 -7.66
N ALA A 134 15.35 3.08 -6.47
CA ALA A 134 13.95 3.24 -6.13
C ALA A 134 13.23 4.21 -7.08
N ARG A 135 13.84 5.36 -7.40
CA ARG A 135 13.30 6.30 -8.40
C ARG A 135 13.13 5.65 -9.77
N ALA A 136 14.12 4.91 -10.26
CA ALA A 136 14.02 4.24 -11.56
C ALA A 136 12.91 3.19 -11.59
N VAL A 137 12.79 2.37 -10.54
CA VAL A 137 11.72 1.37 -10.40
C VAL A 137 10.35 2.05 -10.31
N ALA A 138 10.24 3.13 -9.53
CA ALA A 138 9.02 3.92 -9.39
C ALA A 138 8.56 4.49 -10.74
N LEU A 139 9.46 5.11 -11.50
CA LEU A 139 9.14 5.67 -12.82
C LEU A 139 8.63 4.58 -13.78
N ARG A 140 9.28 3.41 -13.81
CA ARG A 140 8.81 2.26 -14.60
C ARG A 140 7.43 1.78 -14.16
N ALA A 141 7.19 1.64 -12.85
CA ALA A 141 5.90 1.21 -12.33
C ALA A 141 4.77 2.19 -12.69
N LEU A 142 5.02 3.50 -12.59
CA LEU A 142 4.08 4.53 -13.02
C LEU A 142 3.85 4.47 -14.53
N ALA A 143 4.90 4.36 -15.34
CA ALA A 143 4.78 4.25 -16.79
C ALA A 143 3.91 3.05 -17.19
N THR A 144 4.18 1.86 -16.64
CA THR A 144 3.36 0.66 -16.87
C THR A 144 1.92 0.87 -16.45
N ALA A 145 1.66 1.46 -15.27
CA ALA A 145 0.31 1.67 -14.76
C ALA A 145 -0.51 2.68 -15.56
N PHE A 146 0.15 3.68 -16.17
CA PHE A 146 -0.48 4.69 -17.01
C PHE A 146 -0.39 4.37 -18.52
N GLY A 147 0.16 3.21 -18.90
CA GLY A 147 0.34 2.85 -20.31
C GLY A 147 1.29 3.77 -21.08
N LEU A 148 2.23 4.42 -20.39
CA LEU A 148 3.22 5.31 -20.99
C LEU A 148 4.39 4.47 -21.53
N ARG A 149 4.82 4.74 -22.76
CA ARG A 149 6.07 4.18 -23.29
C ARG A 149 7.27 4.75 -22.51
N PRO A 150 8.26 3.92 -22.13
CA PRO A 150 9.42 4.35 -21.36
C PRO A 150 10.36 5.27 -22.14
#